data_AF-A0A5P8K6U0-F1
#
_entry.id   AF-A0A5P8K6U0-F1
#
_cell.length_a   1.000
_cell.length_b   1.000
_cell.length_c   1.000
_cell.angle_alpha   90.00
_cell.angle_beta   90.00
_cell.angle_gamma   90.00
#
_symmetry.space_group_name_H-M   'P 1'
#
loop_
_entity.id
_entity.type
_entity.pdbx_description
1 polymer ?
#
loop_
_entity_poly.entity_id
_entity_poly.type
_entity_poly.pdbx_seq_one_letter_code
_entity_poly.pdbx_strand_id
1 'polypeptide(L)'
;MMTVASTGKATELAEDSEAEDSSLDMAVISSRTETVLNLRMDTTTRAAMDGHLPGLAKGLNRLLGEDLGAEVDSEVRELVRRGTRLIDLTNRPTAETPAFGTFLYLRDVALVTRRLLWIYSERNGLDAP
;
A
#
# COMPACT_ATOMS: atom_id res chain seq x y z
N MET A 1 -58.03 6.26 -29.91
CA MET A 1 -56.56 6.26 -29.80
C MET A 1 -56.25 6.19 -28.30
N MET A 2 -56.13 4.98 -27.76
CA MET A 2 -56.00 4.73 -26.31
C MET A 2 -54.62 4.13 -26.06
N THR A 3 -53.81 4.85 -25.29
CA THR A 3 -52.52 4.43 -24.74
C THR A 3 -52.73 3.49 -23.56
N VAL A 4 -52.16 2.29 -23.66
CA VAL A 4 -51.97 1.27 -22.61
C VAL A 4 -50.60 0.65 -22.94
N ALA A 5 -49.68 0.32 -22.05
CA ALA A 5 -49.78 -0.01 -20.64
C ALA A 5 -48.50 0.34 -19.87
N SER A 6 -48.70 0.60 -18.58
CA SER A 6 -47.74 0.45 -17.50
C SER A 6 -47.41 -1.03 -17.27
N THR A 7 -46.14 -1.35 -16.99
CA THR A 7 -45.59 -2.52 -16.26
C THR A 7 -44.07 -2.35 -16.33
N GLY A 8 -43.25 -2.57 -15.32
CA GLY A 8 -43.37 -3.20 -14.02
C GLY A 8 -41.96 -3.68 -13.65
N LYS A 9 -41.50 -3.31 -12.46
CA LYS A 9 -40.30 -3.77 -11.72
C LYS A 9 -39.79 -5.19 -12.05
N ALA A 10 -38.46 -5.33 -12.16
CA ALA A 10 -37.64 -6.39 -11.55
C ALA A 10 -36.15 -6.00 -11.75
N THR A 11 -35.44 -5.50 -10.75
CA THR A 11 -34.50 -6.28 -9.91
C THR A 11 -33.60 -7.20 -10.73
N GLU A 12 -32.39 -6.74 -11.01
CA GLU A 12 -31.24 -7.62 -11.03
C GLU A 12 -30.18 -6.97 -10.12
N LEU A 13 -30.30 -7.35 -8.85
CA LEU A 13 -29.19 -7.34 -7.91
C LEU A 13 -28.14 -8.28 -8.51
N ALA A 14 -27.12 -7.71 -9.15
CA ALA A 14 -25.83 -8.38 -9.22
C ALA A 14 -25.17 -8.16 -7.86
N GLU A 15 -25.65 -8.93 -6.87
CA GLU A 15 -24.83 -9.32 -5.74
C GLU A 15 -23.69 -10.20 -6.28
N ASP A 16 -22.58 -10.16 -5.55
CA ASP A 16 -21.42 -11.03 -5.70
C ASP A 16 -20.45 -10.68 -6.85
N SER A 17 -19.70 -9.60 -6.63
CA SER A 17 -18.27 -9.69 -6.87
C SER A 17 -17.60 -9.55 -5.52
N GLU A 18 -17.38 -10.71 -4.90
CA GLU A 18 -16.34 -11.01 -3.92
C GLU A 18 -15.95 -9.81 -3.07
N ALA A 19 -16.41 -9.81 -1.81
CA ALA A 19 -15.52 -9.42 -0.75
C ALA A 19 -14.25 -10.28 -0.92
N GLU A 20 -13.30 -9.83 -1.74
CA GLU A 20 -11.93 -10.29 -1.67
C GLU A 20 -11.61 -10.19 -0.19
N ASP A 21 -11.49 -11.35 0.44
CA ASP A 21 -10.97 -11.54 1.77
C ASP A 21 -9.75 -10.64 1.88
N SER A 22 -9.95 -9.44 2.45
CA SER A 22 -9.02 -8.32 2.39
C SER A 22 -7.85 -8.54 3.34
N SER A 23 -7.55 -9.80 3.61
CA SER A 23 -6.38 -10.26 4.29
C SER A 23 -5.17 -9.64 3.58
N LEU A 24 -4.43 -8.88 4.37
CA LEU A 24 -3.22 -8.24 3.94
C LEU A 24 -2.24 -9.36 3.55
N ASP A 25 -1.92 -9.48 2.26
CA ASP A 25 -0.93 -10.45 1.78
C ASP A 25 0.47 -10.03 2.24
N MET A 26 0.81 -10.43 3.47
CA MET A 26 2.07 -10.09 4.14
C MET A 26 3.27 -10.64 3.39
N ALA A 27 3.17 -11.83 2.80
CA ALA A 27 4.27 -12.45 2.07
C ALA A 27 4.65 -11.61 0.84
N VAL A 28 3.65 -11.13 0.10
CA VAL A 28 3.88 -10.24 -1.05
C VAL A 28 4.44 -8.89 -0.62
N ILE A 29 3.92 -8.29 0.46
CA ILE A 29 4.42 -6.99 0.93
C ILE A 29 5.84 -7.11 1.48
N SER A 30 6.14 -8.16 2.27
CA SER A 30 7.48 -8.43 2.79
C SER A 30 8.48 -8.67 1.65
N SER A 31 8.18 -9.60 0.74
CA SER A 31 9.05 -9.90 -0.42
C SER A 31 9.36 -8.67 -1.27
N ARG A 32 8.35 -7.82 -1.54
CA ARG A 32 8.55 -6.57 -2.29
C ARG A 32 9.39 -5.57 -1.51
N THR A 33 9.17 -5.46 -0.20
CA THR A 33 9.91 -4.58 0.69
C THR A 33 11.38 -4.96 0.72
N GLU A 34 11.68 -6.24 0.91
CA GLU A 34 13.06 -6.75 0.92
C GLU A 34 13.73 -6.63 -0.45
N THR A 35 12.98 -6.84 -1.54
CA THR A 35 13.50 -6.58 -2.90
C THR A 35 13.98 -5.14 -3.05
N VAL A 36 13.20 -4.17 -2.55
CA VAL A 36 13.55 -2.74 -2.62
C VAL A 36 14.71 -2.39 -1.70
N LEU A 37 14.77 -2.94 -0.48
CA LEU A 37 15.87 -2.70 0.45
C LEU A 37 17.21 -3.22 -0.09
N ASN A 38 17.17 -4.32 -0.85
CA ASN A 38 18.33 -4.94 -1.50
C ASN A 38 18.78 -4.25 -2.80
N LEU A 39 18.03 -3.27 -3.32
CA LEU A 39 18.48 -2.47 -4.46
C LEU A 39 19.78 -1.73 -4.12
N ARG A 40 20.71 -1.73 -5.07
CA ARG A 40 21.94 -0.94 -4.98
C ARG A 40 21.94 0.18 -6.01
N MET A 41 22.27 1.39 -5.57
CA MET A 41 22.22 2.58 -6.41
C MET A 41 23.17 2.52 -7.62
N ASP A 42 24.30 1.81 -7.50
CA ASP A 42 25.30 1.64 -8.56
C ASP A 42 24.82 0.70 -9.68
N THR A 43 23.89 -0.21 -9.42
CA THR A 43 23.43 -1.22 -10.38
C THR A 43 21.98 -1.04 -10.83
N THR A 44 21.17 -0.30 -10.07
CA THR A 44 19.73 -0.18 -10.36
C THR A 44 19.42 1.01 -11.25
N THR A 45 18.69 0.77 -12.35
CA THR A 45 18.27 1.83 -13.26
C THR A 45 17.07 2.61 -12.73
N ARG A 46 16.90 3.86 -13.19
CA ARG A 46 15.71 4.67 -12.89
C ARG A 46 14.41 3.96 -13.25
N ALA A 47 14.37 3.33 -14.42
CA ALA A 47 13.20 2.61 -14.91
C ALA A 47 12.87 1.37 -14.07
N ALA A 48 13.89 0.64 -13.60
CA ALA A 48 13.68 -0.47 -12.67
C ALA A 48 13.07 0.02 -11.34
N MET A 49 13.56 1.15 -10.81
CA MET A 49 12.98 1.77 -9.61
C MET A 49 11.51 2.17 -9.80
N ASP A 50 11.15 2.71 -10.97
CA ASP A 50 9.75 3.03 -11.29
C ASP A 50 8.84 1.81 -11.27
N GLY A 51 9.34 0.65 -11.69
CA GLY A 51 8.59 -0.61 -11.63
C GLY A 51 8.22 -1.04 -10.20
N HIS A 52 9.03 -0.69 -9.20
CA HIS A 52 8.76 -1.04 -7.80
C HIS A 52 7.76 -0.11 -7.11
N LEU A 53 7.73 1.16 -7.53
CA LEU A 53 7.05 2.26 -6.83
C LEU A 53 5.54 2.01 -6.60
N PRO A 54 4.74 1.62 -7.61
CA PRO A 54 3.30 1.44 -7.43
C PRO A 54 2.96 0.34 -6.42
N GLY A 55 3.64 -0.80 -6.51
CA GLY A 55 3.33 -1.93 -5.64
C GLY A 55 3.83 -1.74 -4.22
N LEU A 56 4.98 -1.07 -4.03
CA LEU A 56 5.47 -0.76 -2.69
C LEU A 56 4.55 0.28 -2.00
N ALA A 57 4.16 1.33 -2.74
CA ALA A 57 3.19 2.31 -2.24
C ALA A 57 1.82 1.69 -1.95
N LYS A 58 1.35 0.74 -2.78
CA LYS A 58 0.11 -0.02 -2.52
C LYS A 58 0.22 -0.86 -1.25
N GLY A 59 1.34 -1.54 -1.02
CA GLY A 59 1.60 -2.32 0.19
C GLY A 59 1.60 -1.45 1.45
N LEU A 60 2.30 -0.30 1.41
CA LEU A 60 2.27 0.67 2.49
C LEU A 60 0.86 1.21 2.74
N ASN A 61 0.12 1.57 1.69
CA ASN A 61 -1.24 2.09 1.84
C ASN A 61 -2.21 1.07 2.46
N ARG A 62 -2.06 -0.22 2.13
CA ARG A 62 -2.83 -1.30 2.77
C ARG A 62 -2.52 -1.38 4.27
N LEU A 63 -1.24 -1.41 4.66
CA LEU A 63 -0.85 -1.42 6.08
C LEU A 63 -1.37 -0.21 6.85
N LEU A 64 -1.37 0.98 6.25
CA LEU A 64 -1.87 2.20 6.89
C LEU A 64 -3.39 2.18 7.12
N GLY A 65 -4.11 1.27 6.45
CA GLY A 65 -5.53 1.03 6.69
C GLY A 65 -5.82 0.09 7.88
N GLU A 66 -4.80 -0.58 8.42
CA GLU A 66 -4.94 -1.55 9.51
C GLU A 66 -4.91 -0.87 10.90
N ASP A 67 -5.48 -1.53 11.91
CA ASP A 67 -5.32 -1.10 13.30
C ASP A 67 -3.93 -1.46 13.85
N LEU A 68 -3.02 -0.50 13.69
CA LEU A 68 -1.64 -0.59 14.16
C LEU A 68 -1.47 -0.13 15.62
N GLY A 69 -2.51 0.40 16.28
CA GLY A 69 -2.43 0.91 17.65
C GLY A 69 -1.90 2.35 17.79
N ALA A 70 -1.96 3.15 16.71
CA ALA A 70 -1.53 4.55 16.70
C ALA A 70 -2.26 5.46 17.72
N GLU A 71 -3.45 5.07 18.17
CA GLU A 71 -4.19 5.80 19.20
C GLU A 71 -3.55 5.67 20.59
N VAL A 72 -2.85 4.57 20.84
CA VAL A 72 -2.30 4.23 22.16
C VAL A 72 -0.79 4.43 22.22
N ASP A 73 -0.08 4.20 21.11
CA ASP A 73 1.37 4.31 21.03
C ASP A 73 1.80 5.50 20.16
N SER A 74 2.52 6.45 20.76
CA SER A 74 2.99 7.66 20.08
C SER A 74 4.07 7.38 19.03
N GLU A 75 4.90 6.35 19.20
CA GLU A 75 5.91 5.98 18.21
C GLU A 75 5.26 5.37 16.97
N VAL A 76 4.27 4.50 17.18
CA VAL A 76 3.44 3.96 16.08
C VAL A 76 2.71 5.09 15.37
N ARG A 77 2.14 6.05 16.11
CA ARG A 77 1.47 7.22 15.53
C ARG A 77 2.38 8.02 14.62
N GLU A 78 3.62 8.27 15.04
CA GLU A 78 4.59 9.00 14.23
C GLU A 78 4.97 8.22 12.97
N LEU A 79 5.12 6.90 13.10
CA LEU A 79 5.42 6.02 11.97
C LEU A 79 4.26 5.99 10.96
N VAL A 80 3.01 5.93 11.42
CA VAL A 80 1.81 6.02 10.58
C VAL A 80 1.79 7.37 9.85
N ARG A 81 2.02 8.49 10.55
CA ARG A 81 2.09 9.83 9.92
C ARG A 81 3.17 9.91 8.85
N ARG A 82 4.36 9.37 9.12
CA ARG A 82 5.44 9.31 8.13
C ARG A 82 5.02 8.48 6.92
N GLY A 83 4.39 7.34 7.13
CA GLY A 83 3.85 6.50 6.06
C GLY A 83 2.81 7.23 5.22
N THR A 84 1.83 7.88 5.84
CA THR A 84 0.81 8.70 5.16
C THR A 84 1.44 9.80 4.32
N ARG A 85 2.44 10.50 4.87
CA ARG A 85 3.16 11.54 4.12
C ARG A 85 3.87 10.98 2.89
N LEU A 86 4.50 9.81 2.99
CA LEU A 86 5.21 9.20 1.87
C LEU A 86 4.25 8.78 0.74
N ILE A 87 3.06 8.27 1.05
CA ILE A 87 2.11 7.85 0.01
C ILE A 87 1.32 9.01 -0.61
N ASP A 88 1.35 10.19 0.00
CA ASP A 88 0.76 11.42 -0.56
C ASP A 88 1.36 11.69 -1.96
N LEU A 89 0.48 11.94 -2.93
CA LEU A 89 0.86 12.15 -4.33
C LEU A 89 1.89 13.27 -4.50
N THR A 90 1.85 14.29 -3.65
CA THR A 90 2.78 15.43 -3.69
C THR A 90 4.22 15.06 -3.31
N ASN A 91 4.41 13.96 -2.56
CA ASN A 91 5.72 13.49 -2.13
C ASN A 91 6.27 12.34 -3.00
N ARG A 92 5.49 11.85 -3.97
CA ARG A 92 5.92 10.76 -4.85
C ARG A 92 6.92 11.25 -5.90
N PRO A 93 7.94 10.45 -6.24
CA PRO A 93 8.80 10.71 -7.37
C PRO A 93 8.01 10.86 -8.67
N THR A 94 8.33 11.90 -9.43
CA THR A 94 7.80 12.17 -10.76
C THR A 94 8.83 11.80 -11.83
N ALA A 95 8.49 12.01 -13.11
CA ALA A 95 9.42 11.86 -14.22
C ALA A 95 10.61 12.83 -14.13
N GLU A 96 10.46 13.96 -13.44
CA GLU A 96 11.51 14.96 -13.22
C GLU A 96 12.40 14.63 -12.01
N THR A 97 11.98 13.69 -11.16
CA THR A 97 12.75 13.29 -9.98
C THR A 97 14.00 12.51 -10.40
N PRO A 98 15.21 12.98 -10.02
CA PRO A 98 16.45 12.27 -10.34
C PRO A 98 16.48 10.86 -9.77
N ALA A 99 17.24 9.96 -10.41
CA ALA A 99 17.38 8.57 -9.98
C ALA A 99 17.76 8.43 -8.49
N PHE A 100 18.65 9.29 -8.00
CA PHE A 100 19.04 9.31 -6.60
C PHE A 100 17.86 9.66 -5.67
N GLY A 101 17.04 10.64 -6.04
CA GLY A 101 15.85 11.02 -5.28
C GLY A 101 14.83 9.88 -5.21
N THR A 102 14.61 9.18 -6.33
CA THR A 102 13.70 8.02 -6.33
C THR A 102 14.26 6.85 -5.53
N PHE A 103 15.56 6.62 -5.56
CA PHE A 103 16.21 5.60 -4.74
C PHE A 103 16.01 5.86 -3.25
N LEU A 104 16.22 7.11 -2.80
CA LEU A 104 15.98 7.49 -1.40
C LEU A 104 14.52 7.33 -1.01
N TYR A 105 13.60 7.80 -1.85
CA TYR A 105 12.16 7.65 -1.61
C TYR A 105 11.77 6.17 -1.47
N LEU A 106 12.22 5.29 -2.37
CA LEU A 106 11.94 3.86 -2.29
C LEU A 106 12.47 3.24 -1.01
N ARG A 107 13.67 3.63 -0.56
CA ARG A 107 14.22 3.16 0.71
C ARG A 107 13.42 3.64 1.90
N ASP A 108 12.99 4.90 1.92
CA ASP A 108 12.16 5.44 2.99
C ASP A 108 10.82 4.72 3.09
N VAL A 109 10.14 4.51 1.95
CA VAL A 109 8.89 3.74 1.90
C VAL A 109 9.14 2.33 2.40
N ALA A 110 10.16 1.63 1.91
CA ALA A 110 10.43 0.25 2.29
C ALA A 110 10.77 0.09 3.79
N LEU A 111 11.54 1.02 4.36
CA LEU A 111 11.86 1.00 5.79
C LEU A 111 10.61 1.21 6.66
N VAL A 112 9.75 2.15 6.28
CA VAL A 112 8.47 2.38 6.99
C VAL A 112 7.55 1.17 6.83
N THR A 113 7.41 0.63 5.61
CA THR A 113 6.63 -0.59 5.35
C THR A 113 7.11 -1.76 6.20
N ARG A 114 8.42 -2.02 6.27
CA ARG A 114 8.98 -3.11 7.08
C ARG A 114 8.65 -2.94 8.56
N ARG A 115 8.79 -1.73 9.11
CA ARG A 115 8.50 -1.48 10.52
C ARG A 115 7.01 -1.61 10.83
N LEU A 116 6.13 -1.13 9.95
CA LEU A 116 4.69 -1.30 10.09
C LEU A 116 4.26 -2.76 9.95
N LEU A 117 4.89 -3.53 9.06
CA LEU A 117 4.70 -4.97 8.93
C LEU A 117 5.05 -5.71 10.23
N TRP A 118 6.17 -5.36 10.87
CA TRP A 118 6.55 -5.93 12.16
C TRP A 118 5.49 -5.65 13.24
N ILE A 119 5.03 -4.39 13.34
CA ILE A 119 3.97 -4.00 14.30
C ILE A 119 2.67 -4.76 14.01
N TYR A 120 2.27 -4.85 12.74
CA TYR A 120 1.09 -5.61 12.35
C TYR A 120 1.21 -7.10 12.74
N SER A 121 2.38 -7.71 12.52
CA SER A 121 2.63 -9.12 12.83
C SER A 121 2.55 -9.38 14.33
N GLU A 122 3.25 -8.57 15.13
CA GLU A 122 3.23 -8.66 16.60
C GLU A 122 1.81 -8.53 17.17
N ARG A 123 1.02 -7.59 16.64
CA ARG A 123 -0.37 -7.36 17.10
C ARG A 123 -1.32 -8.49 16.74
N ASN A 124 -1.09 -9.16 15.63
CA ASN A 124 -1.93 -10.25 15.15
C ASN A 124 -1.41 -11.64 15.54
N GLY A 125 -0.33 -11.72 16.33
CA GLY A 125 0.27 -12.99 16.74
C GLY A 125 0.85 -13.80 15.58
N LEU A 126 1.31 -13.10 14.53
CA LEU A 126 1.89 -13.68 13.33
C LEU A 126 3.42 -13.66 13.42
N ASP A 127 4.07 -14.52 12.65
CA ASP A 127 5.53 -14.53 12.56
C ASP A 127 6.04 -13.21 11.96
N ALA A 128 7.13 -12.69 12.54
CA ALA A 128 7.75 -11.47 12.04
C ALA A 128 8.34 -11.69 10.64
N PRO A 129 8.18 -10.72 9.72
CA PRO A 129 8.63 -10.81 8.34
C PRO A 129 10.11 -10.45 8.14
#